data_AF-A0AAN8IGX2-F1
#
_entry.id   AF-A0AAN8IGX2-F1
#
_cell.length_a   1.000
_cell.length_b   1.000
_cell.length_c   1.000
_cell.angle_alpha   90.00
_cell.angle_beta   90.00
_cell.angle_gamma   90.00
#
_symmetry.space_group_name_H-M   'P 1'
#
loop_
_entity.id
_entity.type
_entity.pdbx_description
1 polymer ?
#
loop_
_entity_poly.entity_id
_entity_poly.type
_entity_poly.pdbx_seq_one_letter_code
_entity_poly.pdbx_strand_id
1 'polypeptide(L)'
;MEAIIYIFGSCSICKKKSNHHCIVSRDRFTLLKGEEYLTTYTFNTHQAKHKFCRVCGVQSFYVPRSNPDSIGVMPHCIDSPTVEKLQFTTFDGEHWEEEMKKRPPQAL
;
A
#
# COMPACT_ATOMS: atom_id res chain seq x y z
N MET A 1 -6.03 -5.63 16.58
CA MET A 1 -5.26 -4.44 16.13
C MET A 1 -6.18 -3.52 15.35
N GLU A 2 -6.19 -2.22 15.65
CA GLU A 2 -6.86 -1.21 14.82
C GLU A 2 -5.97 -0.87 13.62
N ALA A 3 -6.52 -0.87 12.40
CA ALA A 3 -5.80 -0.50 11.19
C ALA A 3 -6.46 0.69 10.49
N ILE A 4 -5.66 1.71 10.20
CA ILE A 4 -6.07 2.83 9.34
C ILE A 4 -5.77 2.44 7.89
N ILE A 5 -6.83 2.32 7.08
CA ILE A 5 -6.78 2.07 5.64
C ILE A 5 -6.86 3.41 4.91
N TYR A 6 -5.89 3.65 4.05
CA TYR A 6 -5.90 4.74 3.11
C TYR A 6 -6.48 4.28 1.77
N ILE A 7 -7.47 5.01 1.27
CA ILE A 7 -8.07 4.86 -0.05
C ILE A 7 -7.56 6.01 -0.93
N PHE A 8 -6.75 5.68 -1.94
CA PHE A 8 -6.20 6.65 -2.88
C PHE A 8 -7.17 6.82 -4.06
N GLY A 9 -8.09 7.77 -3.94
CA GLY A 9 -9.26 7.89 -4.82
C GLY A 9 -8.99 8.44 -6.22
N SER A 10 -7.91 9.19 -6.42
CA SER A 10 -7.67 9.96 -7.65
C SER A 10 -6.39 9.57 -8.40
N CYS A 11 -5.43 8.87 -7.80
CA CYS A 11 -4.28 8.36 -8.57
C CYS A 11 -4.74 7.33 -9.62
N SER A 12 -4.40 7.57 -10.90
CA SER A 12 -4.86 6.78 -12.05
C SER A 12 -4.56 5.29 -11.95
N ILE A 13 -3.40 4.91 -11.40
CA ILE A 13 -3.04 3.50 -11.17
C ILE A 13 -3.70 2.95 -9.90
N CYS A 14 -3.69 3.70 -8.79
CA CYS A 14 -4.30 3.25 -7.53
C CYS A 14 -5.80 2.97 -7.69
N LYS A 15 -6.51 3.84 -8.43
CA LYS A 15 -7.93 3.67 -8.74
C LYS A 15 -8.18 2.39 -9.54
N LYS A 16 -7.40 2.13 -10.59
CA LYS A 16 -7.52 0.91 -11.42
C LYS A 16 -7.21 -0.38 -10.65
N LYS A 17 -6.29 -0.31 -9.68
CA LYS A 17 -5.89 -1.46 -8.85
C LYS A 17 -6.75 -1.65 -7.60
N SER A 18 -7.71 -0.76 -7.35
CA SER A 18 -8.45 -0.71 -6.07
C SER A 18 -7.50 -0.72 -4.87
N ASN A 19 -6.47 0.14 -4.91
CA ASN A 19 -5.32 0.10 -4.01
C ASN A 19 -5.65 0.67 -2.62
N HIS A 20 -6.47 -0.04 -1.86
CA HIS A 20 -6.76 0.24 -0.46
C HIS A 20 -5.70 -0.43 0.40
N HIS A 21 -4.98 0.33 1.22
CA HIS A 21 -3.89 -0.23 2.01
C HIS A 21 -3.75 0.40 3.38
N CYS A 22 -3.27 -0.38 4.33
CA CYS A 22 -2.70 0.12 5.57
C CYS A 22 -1.18 0.24 5.41
N ILE A 23 -0.57 1.19 6.10
CA ILE A 23 0.90 1.35 6.10
C ILE A 23 1.44 0.76 7.39
N VAL A 24 2.44 -0.10 7.27
CA VAL A 24 3.20 -0.64 8.39
C VAL A 24 4.68 -0.30 8.21
N SER A 25 5.39 -0.08 9.31
CA SER A 25 6.83 0.10 9.27
C SER A 25 7.54 -1.16 8.74
N ARG A 26 8.66 -0.99 8.04
CA ARG A 26 9.37 -2.11 7.40
C ARG A 26 9.87 -3.15 8.40
N ASP A 27 10.24 -2.76 9.61
CA ASP A 27 10.68 -3.66 10.69
C ASP A 27 9.57 -4.59 11.19
N ARG A 28 8.29 -4.24 10.96
CA ARG A 28 7.14 -5.08 11.31
C ARG A 28 6.61 -5.91 10.14
N PHE A 29 7.29 -5.89 8.99
CA PHE A 29 6.95 -6.68 7.82
C PHE A 29 8.03 -7.72 7.54
N THR A 30 7.64 -8.98 7.40
CA THR A 30 8.54 -10.06 6.99
C THR A 30 7.92 -10.81 5.81
N LEU A 31 8.64 -10.86 4.69
CA LEU A 31 8.25 -11.71 3.56
C LEU A 31 8.64 -13.16 3.85
N LEU A 32 7.65 -13.99 4.18
CA LEU A 32 7.92 -15.38 4.58
C LEU A 32 8.26 -16.30 3.39
N LYS A 33 7.70 -16.06 2.21
CA LYS A 33 7.88 -16.89 1.01
C LYS A 33 7.45 -16.18 -0.27
N GLY A 34 7.86 -16.75 -1.42
CA GLY A 34 7.35 -16.38 -2.74
C GLY A 34 8.00 -15.15 -3.37
N GLU A 35 9.15 -14.72 -2.85
CA GLU A 35 9.92 -13.61 -3.42
C GLU A 35 10.26 -13.83 -4.89
N GLU A 36 10.57 -15.07 -5.27
CA GLU A 36 10.88 -15.52 -6.63
C GLU A 36 9.70 -15.40 -7.62
N TYR A 37 8.48 -15.21 -7.09
CA TYR A 37 7.28 -14.98 -7.87
C TYR A 37 6.87 -13.49 -7.91
N LEU A 38 7.56 -12.61 -7.18
CA LEU A 38 7.21 -11.19 -7.16
C LEU A 38 7.80 -10.44 -8.36
N THR A 39 6.92 -9.78 -9.11
CA THR A 39 7.28 -8.78 -10.10
C THR A 39 7.12 -7.39 -9.50
N THR A 40 8.07 -6.50 -9.79
CA THR A 40 8.00 -5.09 -9.38
C THR A 40 7.65 -4.22 -10.58
N TYR A 41 6.56 -3.46 -10.46
CA TYR A 41 6.20 -2.40 -11.39
C TYR A 41 6.43 -1.03 -10.76
N THR A 42 6.98 -0.10 -11.53
CA THR A 42 7.24 1.28 -11.12
C THR A 42 6.85 2.22 -12.25
N PHE A 43 6.42 3.44 -11.91
CA PHE A 43 6.04 4.47 -12.88
C PHE A 43 6.26 5.86 -12.28
N ASN A 44 6.10 6.90 -13.10
CA ASN A 44 6.26 8.31 -12.72
C ASN A 44 7.64 8.56 -12.08
N THR A 45 7.71 8.80 -10.76
CA THR A 45 8.98 9.05 -10.05
C THR A 45 9.78 7.78 -9.78
N HIS A 46 9.23 6.61 -10.12
CA HIS A 46 9.81 5.29 -9.85
C HIS A 46 10.09 4.97 -8.37
N GLN A 47 9.61 5.82 -7.44
CA GLN A 47 9.79 5.64 -6.00
C GLN A 47 8.89 4.53 -5.45
N ALA A 48 7.61 4.55 -5.82
CA ALA A 48 6.69 3.47 -5.44
C ALA A 48 7.08 2.16 -6.14
N LYS A 49 7.17 1.07 -5.37
CA LYS A 49 7.47 -0.28 -5.87
C LYS A 49 6.25 -1.16 -5.71
N HIS A 50 5.42 -1.25 -6.76
CA HIS A 50 4.23 -2.09 -6.80
C HIS A 50 4.62 -3.55 -6.99
N LYS A 51 4.51 -4.37 -5.95
CA LYS A 51 4.93 -5.78 -5.95
C LYS A 51 3.73 -6.70 -6.09
N PHE A 52 3.69 -7.50 -7.16
CA PHE A 52 2.59 -8.45 -7.40
C PHE A 52 3.12 -9.80 -7.85
N CYS A 53 2.36 -10.86 -7.59
CA CYS A 53 2.70 -12.21 -8.01
C CYS A 53 2.59 -12.33 -9.54
N ARG A 54 3.67 -12.76 -10.20
CA ARG A 54 3.69 -12.98 -11.66
C ARG A 54 2.81 -14.15 -12.12
N VAL A 55 2.41 -15.03 -11.20
CA VAL A 55 1.60 -16.22 -11.49
C VAL A 55 0.11 -15.91 -11.38
N CYS A 56 -0.34 -15.31 -10.28
CA CYS A 56 -1.77 -15.04 -10.05
C CYS A 56 -2.19 -13.56 -10.19
N GLY A 57 -1.23 -12.64 -10.36
CA GLY A 57 -1.51 -11.20 -10.51
C GLY A 57 -1.83 -10.45 -9.21
N VAL A 58 -1.97 -11.14 -8.08
CA VAL A 58 -2.32 -10.52 -6.79
C VAL A 58 -1.18 -9.62 -6.30
N GLN A 59 -1.53 -8.37 -5.95
CA GLN A 59 -0.67 -7.46 -5.21
C GLN A 59 -1.06 -7.57 -3.74
N SER A 60 -0.23 -8.21 -2.89
CA SER A 60 -0.50 -8.34 -1.44
C SER A 60 0.16 -7.23 -0.61
N PHE A 61 1.22 -6.63 -1.15
CA PHE A 61 1.86 -5.45 -0.56
C PHE A 61 2.60 -4.60 -1.61
N TYR A 62 3.03 -3.41 -1.24
CA TYR A 62 3.91 -2.58 -2.04
C TYR A 62 4.75 -1.62 -1.20
N VAL A 63 5.79 -1.02 -1.79
CA VAL A 63 6.54 0.07 -1.14
C VAL A 63 5.95 1.40 -1.61
N PRO A 64 5.39 2.24 -0.72
CA PRO A 64 4.72 3.48 -1.12
C PRO A 64 5.70 4.60 -1.46
N ARG A 65 5.29 5.51 -2.35
CA ARG A 65 6.05 6.75 -2.68
C ARG A 65 6.19 7.66 -1.47
N SER A 66 5.15 7.75 -0.63
CA SER A 66 5.08 8.66 0.51
C SER A 66 6.03 8.28 1.65
N ASN A 67 6.36 7.00 1.78
CA ASN A 67 7.27 6.50 2.81
C ASN A 67 7.99 5.24 2.30
N PRO A 68 9.17 5.40 1.68
CA PRO A 68 9.95 4.28 1.15
C PRO A 68 10.40 3.25 2.20
N ASP A 69 10.43 3.64 3.48
CA ASP A 69 10.81 2.79 4.61
C ASP A 69 9.62 2.06 5.25
N SER A 70 8.46 2.09 4.59
CA SER A 70 7.25 1.40 5.01
C SER A 70 6.73 0.45 3.94
N ILE A 71 5.76 -0.38 4.34
CA ILE A 71 5.06 -1.32 3.47
C ILE A 71 3.58 -1.00 3.49
N GLY A 72 2.99 -0.78 2.31
CA GLY A 72 1.55 -0.72 2.12
C GLY A 72 1.01 -2.13 1.95
N VAL A 73 0.20 -2.61 2.89
CA VAL A 73 -0.40 -3.95 2.87
C VAL A 73 -1.86 -3.84 2.44
N MET A 74 -2.27 -4.70 1.50
CA MET A 74 -3.65 -4.75 1.03
C MET A 74 -4.51 -5.52 2.05
N PRO A 75 -5.51 -4.89 2.71
CA PRO A 75 -6.28 -5.52 3.79
C PRO A 75 -7.10 -6.71 3.32
N HIS A 76 -7.52 -6.72 2.05
CA HIS A 76 -8.22 -7.84 1.45
C HIS A 76 -7.33 -9.08 1.20
N CYS A 77 -6.02 -8.97 1.45
CA CYS A 77 -5.08 -10.09 1.41
C CYS A 77 -4.67 -10.58 2.82
N ILE A 78 -5.36 -10.13 3.87
CA ILE A 78 -5.13 -10.56 5.25
C ILE A 78 -6.14 -11.66 5.59
N ASP A 79 -5.65 -12.87 5.79
CA ASP A 79 -6.50 -14.04 6.10
C ASP A 79 -6.88 -14.12 7.60
N SER A 80 -6.17 -13.39 8.46
CA SER A 80 -6.27 -13.50 9.92
C SER A 80 -7.32 -12.54 10.52
N PRO A 81 -8.04 -12.94 11.59
CA PRO A 81 -8.96 -12.07 12.33
C PRO A 81 -8.24 -10.97 13.14
N THR A 82 -6.92 -10.84 13.00
CA THR A 82 -6.08 -9.84 13.72
C THR A 82 -6.50 -8.39 13.50
N VAL A 83 -7.24 -8.12 12.43
CA VAL A 83 -7.80 -6.80 12.14
C VAL A 83 -9.16 -6.68 12.83
N GLU A 84 -9.18 -6.00 13.97
CA GLU A 84 -10.39 -5.84 14.79
C GLU A 84 -11.26 -4.69 14.28
N LYS A 85 -10.64 -3.68 13.67
CA LYS A 85 -11.32 -2.46 13.23
C LYS A 85 -10.61 -1.84 12.04
N LEU A 86 -11.40 -1.43 11.06
CA LEU A 86 -10.95 -0.72 9.87
C LEU A 86 -11.44 0.72 9.91
N GLN A 87 -10.50 1.66 9.84
CA GLN A 87 -10.81 3.08 9.65
C GLN A 87 -10.40 3.49 8.25
N PHE A 88 -11.33 4.00 7.46
CA PHE A 88 -11.03 4.45 6.10
C PHE A 88 -10.76 5.95 6.08
N THR A 89 -9.68 6.33 5.41
CA THR A 89 -9.39 7.72 5.09
C THR A 89 -9.08 7.87 3.61
N THR A 90 -9.60 8.93 3.00
CA THR A 90 -9.35 9.23 1.59
C THR A 90 -8.06 10.03 1.45
N PHE A 91 -7.28 9.71 0.43
CA PHE A 91 -6.09 10.46 0.04
C PHE A 91 -6.24 10.92 -1.41
N ASP A 92 -6.07 12.21 -1.65
CA ASP A 92 -6.05 12.77 -3.01
C ASP A 92 -4.69 12.49 -3.67
N GLY A 93 -4.68 11.49 -4.55
CA GLY A 93 -3.52 11.12 -5.34
C GLY A 93 -3.34 11.90 -6.65
N GLU A 94 -4.28 12.75 -7.06
CA GLU A 94 -4.13 13.69 -8.19
C GLU A 94 -3.32 14.91 -7.73
N HIS A 95 -3.68 15.49 -6.58
CA HIS A 95 -2.96 16.62 -5.96
C HIS A 95 -1.96 16.14 -4.90
N TRP A 96 -1.12 15.16 -5.27
CA TRP A 96 -0.25 14.44 -4.32
C TRP A 96 0.64 15.39 -3.49
N GLU A 97 1.29 16.37 -4.12
CA GLU A 97 2.24 17.28 -3.48
C GLU A 97 1.57 18.16 -2.41
N GLU A 98 0.31 18.54 -2.61
CA GLU A 98 -0.46 19.34 -1.66
C GLU A 98 -1.00 18.48 -0.53
N GLU A 99 -1.53 17.30 -0.85
CA GLU A 99 -2.12 16.39 0.14
C GLU A 99 -1.04 15.88 1.12
N MET A 100 0.17 15.59 0.62
CA MET A 100 1.31 15.21 1.47
C MET A 100 1.70 16.28 2.50
N LYS A 101 1.52 17.57 2.18
CA LYS A 101 1.78 18.67 3.13
C LYS A 101 0.70 18.76 4.20
N LYS A 102 -0.56 18.45 3.85
CA LYS A 102 -1.70 18.53 4.76
C LYS A 102 -1.72 17.35 5.73
N ARG A 103 -1.53 16.13 5.21
CA ARG A 103 -1.72 14.90 5.97
C ARG A 103 -0.89 13.75 5.39
N PRO A 104 0.41 13.64 5.75
CA PRO A 104 1.23 12.53 5.30
C PRO A 104 0.68 11.20 5.87
N PRO A 105 0.58 10.14 5.04
CA PRO A 105 0.19 8.82 5.54
C PRO A 105 1.18 8.31 6.59
N GLN A 106 0.68 7.86 7.73
CA GLN A 106 1.50 7.40 8.85
C GLN A 106 1.57 5.87 8.86
N ALA A 107 2.77 5.35 9.17
CA ALA A 107 2.94 3.94 9.44
C ALA A 107 2.34 3.63 10.82
N LEU A 108 1.56 2.54 10.88
CA LEU A 108 1.18 1.89 12.12
C LEU A 108 2.41 1.29 12.79
#